data_AF-A0A6H0HCC0-F1
#
_entry.id   AF-A0A6H0HCC0-F1
#
_cell.length_a   1.000
_cell.length_b   1.000
_cell.length_c   1.000
_cell.angle_alpha   90.00
_cell.angle_beta   90.00
_cell.angle_gamma   90.00
#
_symmetry.space_group_name_H-M   'P 1'
#
loop_
_entity.id
_entity.type
_entity.pdbx_description
1 polymer ?
#
loop_
_entity_poly.entity_id
_entity_poly.type
_entity_poly.pdbx_seq_one_letter_code
_entity_poly.pdbx_strand_id
1 'polypeptide(L)'
;MSAIAIIDFGSQFTQLIARQIREMNVYCEIFPSNISFETISKFNGFILSGGPQSVHDGCSEASGVAHEIIKFNETTNVPILGICYGQQLICHYFGAKVKKEFKQEFCKTKIKILKESSIVKDVWNVNSEVDVLMNHADSVETAPQGFTVIASGVINQTIAIVANEQRRIYCTQFHPEVKPTANGSKLLSNFLDIANCKRDWTMKSIIEKQKEKIKNVVGEKKVIAAVSGGVDSSVAVALTYKAVGKQLNCIFIDTGLLRKNQTIALLEEIPVNYVDKSNLFLSRLKGITDPEEKRKIIGNTFIEVFEEEAKKIGNADFLMQGTIYSDVVESGHASGNASTIKSHHNVGGLPEKMNLKLVEPLRYLFKDEVRLLGKEIGLSNEIIFQHPFPGPGLAVRVIGEVDEERVRILQEIDEIYINTMKNYDLYDKIWQAFAVLLPIRTVGVMGDGRTYGYVCALRAVTSFDGMTADVFPFENKSQHSLIFWDFLQNVSSIIVNNVSGVNRVVYDLTSKPPATIEWE
;
A
#
# COMPACT_ATOMS: atom_id res chain seq x y z
N MET A 1 -14.31 20.06 4.50
CA MET A 1 -13.21 20.07 3.50
C MET A 1 -13.83 19.77 2.15
N SER A 2 -13.28 20.32 1.07
CA SER A 2 -13.67 19.86 -0.25
C SER A 2 -13.15 18.45 -0.48
N ALA A 3 -14.02 17.50 -0.79
CA ALA A 3 -13.65 16.10 -0.87
C ALA A 3 -14.36 15.37 -2.00
N ILE A 4 -13.72 14.34 -2.56
CA ILE A 4 -14.30 13.43 -3.55
C ILE A 4 -14.59 12.07 -2.92
N ALA A 5 -15.79 11.54 -3.17
CA ALA A 5 -16.13 10.15 -2.85
C ALA A 5 -15.93 9.29 -4.10
N ILE A 6 -15.11 8.25 -4.00
CA ILE A 6 -14.89 7.26 -5.05
C ILE A 6 -15.66 6.00 -4.67
N ILE A 7 -16.59 5.57 -5.51
CA ILE A 7 -17.34 4.33 -5.30
C ILE A 7 -16.63 3.21 -6.05
N ASP A 8 -16.18 2.20 -5.31
CA ASP A 8 -15.46 1.06 -5.85
C ASP A 8 -16.42 -0.05 -6.30
N PHE A 9 -16.43 -0.33 -7.60
CA PHE A 9 -17.14 -1.47 -8.19
C PHE A 9 -16.22 -2.68 -8.43
N GLY A 10 -15.04 -2.71 -7.79
CA GLY A 10 -14.09 -3.83 -7.86
C GLY A 10 -13.04 -3.68 -8.95
N SER A 11 -12.73 -2.44 -9.36
CA SER A 11 -11.65 -2.19 -10.31
C SER A 11 -10.28 -2.34 -9.66
N GLN A 12 -9.37 -3.05 -10.33
CA GLN A 12 -7.95 -3.10 -9.96
C GLN A 12 -7.26 -1.71 -9.94
N PHE A 13 -7.87 -0.69 -10.56
CA PHE A 13 -7.32 0.65 -10.68
C PHE A 13 -7.95 1.67 -9.71
N THR A 14 -8.94 1.30 -8.88
CA THR A 14 -9.63 2.27 -8.00
C THR A 14 -8.67 3.01 -7.07
N GLN A 15 -7.66 2.31 -6.52
CA GLN A 15 -6.64 2.94 -5.68
C GLN A 15 -5.77 3.95 -6.44
N LEU A 16 -5.55 3.76 -7.75
CA LEU A 16 -4.81 4.71 -8.58
C LEU A 16 -5.59 6.01 -8.79
N ILE A 17 -6.92 5.95 -8.92
CA ILE A 17 -7.78 7.13 -8.95
C ILE A 17 -7.56 7.96 -7.68
N ALA A 18 -7.67 7.32 -6.51
CA ALA A 18 -7.49 7.99 -5.24
C ALA A 18 -6.08 8.59 -5.09
N ARG A 19 -5.05 7.84 -5.51
CA ARG A 19 -3.67 8.30 -5.48
C ARG A 19 -3.46 9.56 -6.33
N GLN A 20 -3.90 9.55 -7.60
CA GLN A 20 -3.74 10.71 -8.48
C GLN A 20 -4.47 11.95 -7.95
N ILE A 21 -5.67 11.79 -7.38
CA ILE A 21 -6.42 12.92 -6.81
C ILE A 21 -5.65 13.54 -5.63
N ARG A 22 -5.05 12.71 -4.78
CA ARG A 22 -4.24 13.17 -3.64
C ARG A 22 -2.91 13.78 -4.05
N GLU A 23 -2.26 13.27 -5.11
CA GLU A 23 -1.07 13.91 -5.72
C GLU A 23 -1.37 15.33 -6.20
N MET A 24 -2.63 15.60 -6.58
CA MET A 24 -3.10 16.94 -6.91
C MET A 24 -3.68 17.69 -5.70
N ASN A 25 -3.29 17.33 -4.48
CA ASN A 25 -3.65 17.98 -3.22
C ASN A 25 -5.16 18.10 -2.95
N VAL A 26 -5.99 17.14 -3.41
CA VAL A 26 -7.41 17.05 -3.03
C VAL A 26 -7.66 15.83 -2.17
N TYR A 27 -8.46 15.98 -1.12
CA TYR A 27 -8.85 14.86 -0.28
C TYR A 27 -9.88 13.96 -0.99
N CYS A 28 -9.67 12.65 -0.90
CA CYS A 28 -10.64 11.67 -1.37
C CYS A 28 -10.65 10.42 -0.50
N GLU A 29 -11.82 9.77 -0.49
CA GLU A 29 -12.06 8.49 0.17
C GLU A 29 -12.71 7.51 -0.82
N ILE A 30 -12.35 6.24 -0.72
CA ILE A 30 -12.91 5.13 -1.48
C ILE A 30 -13.93 4.44 -0.59
N PHE A 31 -15.12 4.20 -1.13
CA PHE A 31 -16.22 3.52 -0.48
C PHE A 31 -16.61 2.27 -1.27
N PRO A 32 -17.03 1.20 -0.61
CA PRO A 32 -17.57 0.03 -1.30
C PRO A 32 -18.90 0.37 -1.98
N SER A 33 -19.27 -0.40 -3.00
CA SER A 33 -20.51 -0.20 -3.77
C SER A 33 -21.80 -0.37 -2.95
N ASN A 34 -21.75 -0.97 -1.76
CA ASN A 34 -22.89 -1.13 -0.85
C ASN A 34 -22.99 -0.04 0.23
N ILE A 35 -22.20 1.03 0.14
CA ILE A 35 -22.24 2.14 1.11
C ILE A 35 -23.60 2.85 1.10
N SER A 36 -24.08 3.25 2.28
CA SER A 36 -25.27 4.10 2.38
C SER A 36 -24.99 5.51 1.83
N PHE A 37 -25.85 6.00 0.94
CA PHE A 37 -25.73 7.32 0.34
C PHE A 37 -25.65 8.46 1.38
N GLU A 38 -26.33 8.33 2.52
CA GLU A 38 -26.28 9.35 3.59
C GLU A 38 -24.84 9.63 4.04
N THR A 39 -23.99 8.60 4.09
CA THR A 39 -22.58 8.70 4.51
C THR A 39 -21.74 9.55 3.55
N ILE A 40 -22.09 9.53 2.27
CA ILE A 40 -21.33 10.15 1.18
C ILE A 40 -22.00 11.42 0.63
N SER A 41 -23.21 11.76 1.07
CA SER A 41 -23.97 12.95 0.65
C SER A 41 -23.25 14.29 0.88
N LYS A 42 -22.29 14.30 1.81
CA LYS A 42 -21.48 15.48 2.21
C LYS A 42 -20.33 15.83 1.26
N PHE A 43 -20.03 14.98 0.26
CA PHE A 43 -18.88 15.16 -0.63
C PHE A 43 -19.19 16.11 -1.79
N ASN A 44 -18.15 16.70 -2.39
CA ASN A 44 -18.26 17.74 -3.42
C ASN A 44 -18.37 17.19 -4.85
N GLY A 45 -18.08 15.90 -5.02
CA GLY A 45 -18.17 15.19 -6.28
C GLY A 45 -18.03 13.70 -6.07
N PHE A 46 -18.57 12.94 -7.01
CA PHE A 46 -18.58 11.49 -6.97
C PHE A 46 -17.82 10.92 -8.17
N ILE A 47 -17.00 9.91 -7.95
CA ILE A 47 -16.39 9.11 -9.01
C ILE A 47 -16.92 7.69 -8.90
N LEU A 48 -17.56 7.20 -9.95
CA LEU A 48 -17.99 5.81 -10.07
C LEU A 48 -16.89 5.04 -10.81
N SER A 49 -16.18 4.14 -10.12
CA SER A 49 -15.04 3.44 -10.71
C SER A 49 -15.45 2.37 -11.74
N GLY A 50 -14.44 1.74 -12.36
CA GLY A 50 -14.67 0.55 -13.16
C GLY A 50 -14.99 -0.68 -12.30
N GLY A 51 -15.26 -1.81 -12.95
CA GLY A 51 -15.47 -3.09 -12.28
C GLY A 51 -15.56 -4.23 -13.29
N PRO A 52 -15.43 -5.48 -12.84
CA PRO A 52 -15.56 -6.66 -13.70
C PRO A 52 -17.01 -7.00 -14.05
N GLN A 53 -17.99 -6.34 -13.40
CA GLN A 53 -19.42 -6.63 -13.53
C GLN A 53 -19.99 -6.12 -14.86
N SER A 54 -21.05 -6.77 -15.36
CA SER A 54 -21.91 -6.20 -16.42
C SER A 54 -23.13 -5.52 -15.82
N VAL A 55 -23.63 -4.48 -16.49
CA VAL A 55 -24.89 -3.82 -16.10
C VAL A 55 -26.11 -4.75 -16.22
N HIS A 56 -25.98 -5.83 -17.00
CA HIS A 56 -27.02 -6.82 -17.22
C HIS A 56 -27.06 -7.92 -16.16
N ASP A 57 -26.02 -8.06 -15.33
CA ASP A 57 -25.87 -9.19 -14.39
C ASP A 57 -26.76 -9.05 -13.14
N GLY A 58 -27.81 -8.22 -13.18
CA GLY A 58 -28.87 -8.17 -12.16
C GLY A 58 -28.44 -7.68 -10.77
N CYS A 59 -27.25 -7.08 -10.61
CA CYS A 59 -26.78 -6.56 -9.33
C CYS A 59 -27.56 -5.29 -8.92
N SER A 60 -28.64 -5.50 -8.19
CA SER A 60 -29.50 -4.46 -7.60
C SER A 60 -28.76 -3.56 -6.60
N GLU A 61 -27.74 -4.08 -5.91
CA GLU A 61 -27.01 -3.33 -4.87
C GLU A 61 -25.95 -2.37 -5.44
N ALA A 62 -25.12 -2.81 -6.41
CA ALA A 62 -24.16 -1.94 -7.09
C ALA A 62 -24.86 -0.81 -7.89
N SER A 63 -26.05 -1.09 -8.40
CA SER A 63 -26.93 -0.10 -9.03
C SER A 63 -27.56 0.87 -8.00
N GLY A 64 -27.73 0.45 -6.75
CA GLY A 64 -28.41 1.21 -5.69
C GLY A 64 -27.75 2.57 -5.39
N VAL A 65 -26.52 2.54 -4.88
CA VAL A 65 -25.81 3.78 -4.52
C VAL A 65 -25.55 4.68 -5.74
N ALA A 66 -25.27 4.08 -6.90
CA ALA A 66 -25.07 4.83 -8.14
C ALA A 66 -26.35 5.59 -8.54
N HIS A 67 -27.53 4.95 -8.45
CA HIS A 67 -28.80 5.61 -8.72
C HIS A 67 -29.10 6.72 -7.70
N GLU A 68 -28.80 6.51 -6.42
CA GLU A 68 -28.97 7.53 -5.38
C GLU A 68 -28.09 8.76 -5.65
N ILE A 69 -26.83 8.55 -6.03
CA ILE A 69 -25.91 9.61 -6.44
C ILE A 69 -26.45 10.38 -7.66
N ILE A 70 -26.96 9.67 -8.68
CA ILE A 70 -27.51 10.31 -9.88
C ILE A 70 -28.78 11.12 -9.56
N LYS A 71 -29.68 10.59 -8.72
CA LYS A 71 -30.86 11.32 -8.22
C LYS A 71 -30.48 12.54 -7.40
N PHE A 72 -29.47 12.43 -6.56
CA PHE A 72 -28.97 13.56 -5.79
C PHE A 72 -28.41 14.66 -6.70
N ASN A 73 -27.71 14.29 -7.77
CA ASN A 73 -27.26 15.25 -8.78
C ASN A 73 -28.43 15.99 -9.46
N GLU A 74 -29.61 15.38 -9.64
CA GLU A 74 -30.79 16.05 -10.23
C GLU A 74 -31.24 17.27 -9.45
N THR A 75 -31.03 17.26 -8.13
CA THR A 75 -31.49 18.33 -7.24
C THR A 75 -30.37 19.28 -6.81
N THR A 76 -29.11 18.84 -6.87
CA THR A 76 -27.97 19.58 -6.31
C THR A 76 -26.92 19.99 -7.34
N ASN A 77 -26.91 19.40 -8.53
CA ASN A 77 -25.86 19.55 -9.55
C ASN A 77 -24.43 19.25 -9.03
N VAL A 78 -24.31 18.37 -8.02
CA VAL A 78 -23.01 17.86 -7.56
C VAL A 78 -22.38 17.00 -8.66
N PRO A 79 -21.14 17.27 -9.13
CA PRO A 79 -20.57 16.60 -10.30
C PRO A 79 -20.34 15.10 -10.11
N ILE A 80 -20.46 14.36 -11.21
CA ILE A 80 -20.23 12.91 -11.26
C ILE A 80 -19.27 12.59 -12.40
N LEU A 81 -18.27 11.75 -12.14
CA LEU A 81 -17.40 11.13 -13.14
C LEU A 81 -17.61 9.61 -13.15
N GLY A 82 -18.08 9.04 -14.26
CA GLY A 82 -18.17 7.58 -14.43
C GLY A 82 -17.01 7.03 -15.26
N ILE A 83 -16.27 6.06 -14.74
CA ILE A 83 -15.13 5.44 -15.42
C ILE A 83 -15.46 3.98 -15.76
N CYS A 84 -15.32 3.59 -17.02
CA CYS A 84 -15.57 2.24 -17.52
C CYS A 84 -16.96 1.70 -17.10
N TYR A 85 -17.05 0.82 -16.09
CA TYR A 85 -18.32 0.35 -15.56
C TYR A 85 -19.20 1.49 -15.02
N GLY A 86 -18.61 2.48 -14.35
CA GLY A 86 -19.31 3.69 -13.92
C GLY A 86 -19.93 4.47 -15.08
N GLN A 87 -19.27 4.52 -16.25
CA GLN A 87 -19.87 5.08 -17.47
C GLN A 87 -21.11 4.28 -17.86
N GLN A 88 -21.00 2.95 -17.89
CA GLN A 88 -22.08 2.08 -18.35
C GLN A 88 -23.32 2.23 -17.45
N LEU A 89 -23.14 2.26 -16.12
CA LEU A 89 -24.22 2.48 -15.15
C LEU A 89 -24.93 3.82 -15.38
N ILE A 90 -24.18 4.91 -15.51
CA ILE A 90 -24.74 6.25 -15.74
C ILE A 90 -25.48 6.28 -17.09
N CYS A 91 -24.85 5.82 -18.16
CA CYS A 91 -25.45 5.80 -19.48
C CYS A 91 -26.74 4.98 -19.50
N HIS A 92 -26.74 3.81 -18.85
CA HIS A 92 -27.91 2.95 -18.75
C HIS A 92 -29.07 3.62 -17.99
N TYR A 93 -28.78 4.30 -16.88
CA TYR A 93 -29.78 5.10 -16.14
C TYR A 93 -30.45 6.15 -17.03
N PHE A 94 -29.70 6.77 -17.95
CA PHE A 94 -30.21 7.73 -18.94
C PHE A 94 -30.71 7.09 -20.25
N GLY A 95 -31.12 5.82 -20.20
CA GLY A 95 -31.80 5.14 -21.30
C GLY A 95 -30.89 4.68 -22.45
N ALA A 96 -29.57 4.74 -22.31
CA ALA A 96 -28.67 4.18 -23.31
C ALA A 96 -28.70 2.66 -23.30
N LYS A 97 -28.59 2.07 -24.50
CA LYS A 97 -28.37 0.62 -24.65
C LYS A 97 -26.91 0.32 -24.37
N VAL A 98 -26.65 -0.56 -23.40
CA VAL A 98 -25.34 -1.14 -23.15
C VAL A 98 -25.36 -2.56 -23.69
N LYS A 99 -24.38 -2.96 -24.49
CA LYS A 99 -24.30 -4.31 -25.05
C LYS A 99 -23.17 -5.10 -24.41
N LYS A 100 -23.48 -6.36 -24.08
CA LYS A 100 -22.51 -7.32 -23.55
C LYS A 100 -21.54 -7.77 -24.66
N GLU A 101 -20.26 -7.90 -24.32
CA GLU A 101 -19.19 -8.33 -25.26
C GLU A 101 -19.12 -7.52 -26.57
N PHE A 102 -19.57 -6.28 -26.53
CA PHE A 102 -19.64 -5.41 -27.70
C PHE A 102 -18.40 -4.52 -27.75
N LYS A 103 -17.61 -4.64 -28.83
CA LYS A 103 -16.41 -3.82 -29.07
C LYS A 103 -15.38 -3.91 -27.94
N GLN A 104 -15.10 -5.14 -27.49
CA GLN A 104 -14.16 -5.42 -26.40
C GLN A 104 -12.77 -4.85 -26.68
N GLU A 105 -12.19 -4.18 -25.69
CA GLU A 105 -10.83 -3.65 -25.74
C GLU A 105 -10.16 -3.85 -24.38
N PHE A 106 -9.00 -4.52 -24.39
CA PHE A 106 -8.21 -4.83 -23.19
C PHE A 106 -6.78 -4.29 -23.29
N CYS A 107 -6.59 -3.24 -24.09
CA CYS A 107 -5.27 -2.72 -24.42
C CYS A 107 -5.30 -1.22 -24.73
N LYS A 108 -4.11 -0.71 -25.03
CA LYS A 108 -3.90 0.66 -25.49
C LYS A 108 -4.55 0.83 -26.86
N THR A 109 -5.48 1.77 -26.98
CA THR A 109 -6.20 2.09 -28.20
C THR A 109 -6.22 3.60 -28.43
N LYS A 110 -6.73 4.02 -29.58
CA LYS A 110 -6.86 5.43 -29.93
C LYS A 110 -8.31 5.89 -29.91
N ILE A 111 -8.53 7.07 -29.35
CA ILE A 111 -9.80 7.79 -29.43
C ILE A 111 -9.63 9.07 -30.24
N LYS A 112 -10.69 9.51 -30.92
CA LYS A 112 -10.76 10.80 -31.60
C LYS A 112 -11.65 11.75 -30.81
N ILE A 113 -11.15 12.94 -30.51
CA ILE A 113 -11.93 14.00 -29.87
C ILE A 113 -12.82 14.66 -30.92
N LEU A 114 -14.13 14.65 -30.70
CA LEU A 114 -15.14 15.12 -31.64
C LEU A 114 -15.65 16.52 -31.32
N LYS A 115 -15.71 16.88 -30.03
CA LYS A 115 -16.29 18.13 -29.54
C LYS A 115 -15.52 18.67 -28.34
N GLU A 116 -15.68 19.96 -28.08
CA GLU A 116 -15.20 20.58 -26.85
C GLU A 116 -16.07 20.15 -25.65
N SER A 117 -15.44 20.04 -24.49
CA SER A 117 -16.11 19.81 -23.20
C SER A 117 -15.20 20.27 -22.07
N SER A 118 -15.80 20.66 -20.95
CA SER A 118 -15.06 21.11 -19.77
C SER A 118 -14.11 20.03 -19.25
N ILE A 119 -14.44 18.74 -19.40
CA ILE A 119 -13.60 17.63 -18.94
C ILE A 119 -12.32 17.46 -19.77
N VAL A 120 -12.34 17.80 -21.06
CA VAL A 120 -11.18 17.71 -21.98
C VAL A 120 -10.50 19.05 -22.24
N LYS A 121 -10.95 20.12 -21.59
CA LYS A 121 -10.42 21.48 -21.76
C LYS A 121 -8.93 21.52 -21.45
N ASP A 122 -8.13 22.05 -22.37
CA ASP A 122 -6.66 22.11 -22.26
C ASP A 122 -5.99 20.74 -22.02
N VAL A 123 -6.69 19.63 -22.32
CA VAL A 123 -6.15 18.26 -22.30
C VAL A 123 -5.84 17.83 -23.73
N TRP A 124 -6.85 17.89 -24.60
CA TRP A 124 -6.79 17.41 -25.97
C TRP A 124 -7.61 18.31 -26.89
N ASN A 125 -7.15 18.49 -28.12
CA ASN A 125 -7.81 19.36 -29.10
C ASN A 125 -8.89 18.60 -29.88
N VAL A 126 -9.94 19.30 -30.31
CA VAL A 126 -10.92 18.72 -31.25
C VAL A 126 -10.21 18.24 -32.52
N ASN A 127 -10.65 17.09 -33.05
CA ASN A 127 -10.05 16.34 -34.16
C ASN A 127 -8.71 15.67 -33.88
N SER A 128 -8.13 15.79 -32.68
CA SER A 128 -6.93 15.04 -32.31
C SER A 128 -7.24 13.57 -32.03
N GLU A 129 -6.24 12.72 -32.26
CA GLU A 129 -6.22 11.33 -31.79
C GLU A 129 -5.38 11.20 -30.54
N VAL A 130 -5.85 10.42 -29.58
CA VAL A 130 -5.23 10.26 -28.27
C VAL A 130 -5.12 8.79 -27.91
N ASP A 131 -3.97 8.43 -27.38
CA ASP A 131 -3.72 7.13 -26.79
C ASP A 131 -4.35 7.00 -25.39
N VAL A 132 -5.21 5.99 -25.22
CA VAL A 132 -5.88 5.68 -23.95
C VAL A 132 -5.84 4.18 -23.66
N LEU A 133 -5.97 3.80 -22.38
CA LEU A 133 -6.13 2.40 -21.98
C LEU A 133 -7.61 2.05 -21.81
N MET A 134 -8.12 1.20 -22.71
CA MET A 134 -9.44 0.56 -22.54
C MET A 134 -9.27 -0.80 -21.86
N ASN A 135 -10.20 -1.12 -20.96
CA ASN A 135 -10.25 -2.40 -20.28
C ASN A 135 -11.71 -2.78 -19.99
N HIS A 136 -12.44 -3.18 -21.02
CA HIS A 136 -13.87 -3.47 -20.91
C HIS A 136 -14.34 -4.56 -21.87
N ALA A 137 -15.28 -5.38 -21.40
CA ALA A 137 -16.02 -6.32 -22.23
C ALA A 137 -17.28 -5.68 -22.83
N ASP A 138 -17.96 -4.83 -22.05
CA ASP A 138 -19.23 -4.22 -22.44
C ASP A 138 -19.03 -2.79 -22.96
N SER A 139 -19.95 -2.30 -23.77
CA SER A 139 -19.88 -0.92 -24.28
C SER A 139 -21.25 -0.30 -24.47
N VAL A 140 -21.29 1.02 -24.28
CA VAL A 140 -22.47 1.84 -24.55
C VAL A 140 -22.64 1.98 -26.06
N GLU A 141 -23.79 1.55 -26.59
CA GLU A 141 -24.11 1.55 -28.02
C GLU A 141 -24.70 2.89 -28.46
N THR A 142 -25.62 3.45 -27.67
CA THR A 142 -26.37 4.66 -28.02
C THR A 142 -26.02 5.80 -27.08
N ALA A 143 -26.00 7.04 -27.57
CA ALA A 143 -25.80 8.19 -26.69
C ALA A 143 -26.92 8.27 -25.63
N PRO A 144 -26.60 8.47 -24.34
CA PRO A 144 -27.61 8.64 -23.30
C PRO A 144 -28.40 9.94 -23.47
N GLN A 145 -29.64 9.97 -22.98
CA GLN A 145 -30.53 11.12 -23.13
C GLN A 145 -29.95 12.37 -22.44
N GLY A 146 -29.84 13.47 -23.18
CA GLY A 146 -29.32 14.74 -22.67
C GLY A 146 -27.79 14.82 -22.61
N PHE A 147 -27.08 13.82 -23.13
CA PHE A 147 -25.61 13.82 -23.20
C PHE A 147 -25.12 14.09 -24.62
N THR A 148 -23.91 14.62 -24.70
CA THR A 148 -23.16 14.80 -25.93
C THR A 148 -21.99 13.83 -25.97
N VAL A 149 -21.82 13.11 -27.08
CA VAL A 149 -20.60 12.32 -27.34
C VAL A 149 -19.44 13.26 -27.64
N ILE A 150 -18.43 13.24 -26.77
CA ILE A 150 -17.25 14.12 -26.82
C ILE A 150 -16.10 13.43 -27.55
N ALA A 151 -15.97 12.10 -27.40
CA ALA A 151 -14.94 11.33 -28.08
C ALA A 151 -15.44 9.93 -28.44
N SER A 152 -14.87 9.35 -29.51
CA SER A 152 -15.15 7.99 -29.95
C SER A 152 -13.87 7.22 -30.25
N GLY A 153 -13.88 5.89 -30.06
CA GLY A 153 -12.80 5.01 -30.51
C GLY A 153 -12.58 5.13 -32.01
N VAL A 154 -11.32 5.13 -32.46
CA VAL A 154 -10.97 5.26 -33.88
C VAL A 154 -11.33 3.99 -34.66
N ILE A 155 -11.10 2.81 -34.07
CA ILE A 155 -11.25 1.51 -34.74
C ILE A 155 -12.71 1.04 -34.65
N ASN A 156 -13.22 0.93 -33.44
CA ASN A 156 -14.52 0.32 -33.16
C ASN A 156 -15.65 1.36 -33.06
N GLN A 157 -15.38 2.67 -33.09
CA GLN A 157 -16.37 3.72 -32.82
C GLN A 157 -17.09 3.53 -31.47
N THR A 158 -16.39 3.01 -30.46
CA THR A 158 -16.92 2.95 -29.08
C THR A 158 -17.13 4.36 -28.56
N ILE A 159 -18.23 4.59 -27.82
CA ILE A 159 -18.48 5.86 -27.15
C ILE A 159 -17.47 6.00 -26.01
N ALA A 160 -16.41 6.77 -26.25
CA ALA A 160 -15.26 6.83 -25.36
C ALA A 160 -15.41 7.90 -24.28
N ILE A 161 -16.06 9.03 -24.60
CA ILE A 161 -16.39 10.09 -23.64
C ILE A 161 -17.80 10.61 -23.93
N VAL A 162 -18.63 10.71 -22.89
CA VAL A 162 -19.89 11.45 -22.93
C VAL A 162 -19.94 12.49 -21.82
N ALA A 163 -20.59 13.61 -22.11
CA ALA A 163 -20.74 14.70 -21.16
C ALA A 163 -22.16 15.28 -21.19
N ASN A 164 -22.68 15.59 -20.01
CA ASN A 164 -23.80 16.48 -19.80
C ASN A 164 -23.31 17.69 -19.02
N GLU A 165 -22.97 18.76 -19.74
CA GLU A 165 -22.40 19.99 -19.15
C GLU A 165 -23.36 20.68 -18.19
N GLN A 166 -24.67 20.64 -18.47
CA GLN A 166 -25.69 21.26 -17.61
C GLN A 166 -25.77 20.56 -16.25
N ARG A 167 -25.72 19.23 -16.25
CA ARG A 167 -25.74 18.41 -15.02
C ARG A 167 -24.36 18.15 -14.42
N ARG A 168 -23.29 18.56 -15.11
CA ARG A 168 -21.87 18.30 -14.74
C ARG A 168 -21.60 16.81 -14.53
N ILE A 169 -22.15 15.98 -15.41
CA ILE A 169 -21.91 14.53 -15.44
C ILE A 169 -21.00 14.23 -16.62
N TYR A 170 -19.87 13.58 -16.35
CA TYR A 170 -18.89 13.20 -17.36
C TYR A 170 -18.62 11.71 -17.23
N CYS A 171 -18.39 11.04 -18.35
CA CYS A 171 -18.06 9.61 -18.34
C CYS A 171 -16.94 9.30 -19.33
N THR A 172 -16.08 8.36 -18.97
CA THR A 172 -15.01 7.83 -19.83
C THR A 172 -15.09 6.31 -19.88
N GLN A 173 -14.96 5.72 -21.07
CA GLN A 173 -14.94 4.26 -21.23
C GLN A 173 -13.55 3.68 -20.95
N PHE A 174 -12.52 4.54 -21.00
CA PHE A 174 -11.13 4.26 -20.66
C PHE A 174 -10.79 4.71 -19.24
N HIS A 175 -9.61 4.31 -18.78
CA HIS A 175 -9.07 4.62 -17.46
C HIS A 175 -8.12 5.82 -17.51
N PRO A 176 -8.52 7.04 -17.08
CA PRO A 176 -7.64 8.20 -17.00
C PRO A 176 -6.55 8.08 -15.92
N GLU A 177 -6.73 7.19 -14.94
CA GLU A 177 -5.86 6.99 -13.78
C GLU A 177 -4.59 6.15 -14.06
N VAL A 178 -4.42 5.64 -15.27
CA VAL A 178 -3.30 4.77 -15.64
C VAL A 178 -2.28 5.49 -16.52
N LYS A 179 -0.99 5.19 -16.32
CA LYS A 179 0.13 5.80 -17.05
C LYS A 179 0.02 5.70 -18.59
N PRO A 180 -0.49 4.61 -19.19
CA PRO A 180 -0.65 4.53 -20.64
C PRO A 180 -1.65 5.52 -21.26
N THR A 181 -2.55 6.11 -20.47
CA THR A 181 -3.49 7.13 -20.93
C THR A 181 -2.82 8.51 -20.96
N ALA A 182 -2.55 9.03 -22.15
CA ALA A 182 -1.82 10.29 -22.31
C ALA A 182 -2.61 11.47 -21.70
N ASN A 183 -2.00 12.23 -20.79
CA ASN A 183 -2.63 13.36 -20.08
C ASN A 183 -3.92 13.00 -19.28
N GLY A 184 -4.13 11.73 -18.91
CA GLY A 184 -5.28 11.33 -18.10
C GLY A 184 -5.35 12.02 -16.74
N SER A 185 -4.19 12.32 -16.12
CA SER A 185 -4.11 13.09 -14.88
C SER A 185 -4.64 14.53 -15.04
N LYS A 186 -4.46 15.17 -16.20
CA LYS A 186 -5.02 16.49 -16.47
C LYS A 186 -6.55 16.44 -16.59
N LEU A 187 -7.11 15.38 -17.17
CA LEU A 187 -8.55 15.13 -17.21
C LEU A 187 -9.14 14.99 -15.80
N LEU A 188 -8.49 14.20 -14.93
CA LEU A 188 -8.89 14.11 -13.52
C LEU A 188 -8.77 15.47 -12.83
N SER A 189 -7.71 16.24 -13.11
CA SER A 189 -7.56 17.60 -12.56
C SER A 189 -8.72 18.52 -12.97
N ASN A 190 -9.16 18.48 -14.23
CA ASN A 190 -10.32 19.22 -14.71
C ASN A 190 -11.60 18.80 -13.96
N PHE A 191 -11.80 17.50 -13.71
CA PHE A 191 -12.95 17.05 -12.90
C PHE A 191 -12.92 17.62 -11.47
N LEU A 192 -11.74 17.71 -10.86
CA LEU A 192 -11.59 18.30 -9.52
C LEU A 192 -11.89 19.80 -9.53
N ASP A 193 -11.48 20.51 -10.58
CA ASP A 193 -11.81 21.93 -10.78
C ASP A 193 -13.32 22.09 -11.00
N ILE A 194 -13.93 21.20 -11.81
CA ILE A 194 -15.38 21.13 -11.97
C ILE A 194 -16.06 20.85 -10.63
N ALA A 195 -15.54 19.97 -9.77
CA ALA A 195 -16.07 19.72 -8.42
C ALA A 195 -15.81 20.87 -7.43
N ASN A 196 -15.17 21.97 -7.87
CA ASN A 196 -14.74 23.10 -7.04
C ASN A 196 -13.90 22.64 -5.83
N CYS A 197 -13.05 21.63 -6.03
CA CYS A 197 -12.22 21.10 -4.96
C CYS A 197 -11.05 22.04 -4.66
N LYS A 198 -10.91 22.43 -3.39
CA LYS A 198 -9.73 23.15 -2.89
C LYS A 198 -8.54 22.20 -2.84
N ARG A 199 -7.38 22.73 -3.21
CA ARG A 199 -6.09 22.03 -3.26
C ARG A 199 -5.38 22.12 -1.90
N ASP A 200 -6.10 21.82 -0.81
CA ASP A 200 -5.64 22.02 0.57
C ASP A 200 -5.19 20.73 1.28
N TRP A 201 -5.20 19.59 0.58
CA TRP A 201 -4.63 18.33 1.06
C TRP A 201 -3.10 18.32 0.89
N THR A 202 -2.43 19.09 1.75
CA THR A 202 -0.96 19.14 1.81
C THR A 202 -0.46 18.45 3.08
N MET A 203 0.77 17.92 3.08
CA MET A 203 1.34 17.24 4.26
C MET A 203 1.30 18.09 5.53
N LYS A 204 1.56 19.40 5.42
CA LYS A 204 1.43 20.35 6.53
C LYS A 204 -0.01 20.41 7.07
N SER A 205 -1.00 20.53 6.17
CA SER A 205 -2.41 20.56 6.59
C SER A 205 -2.85 19.24 7.21
N ILE A 206 -2.39 18.10 6.67
CA ILE A 206 -2.66 16.77 7.20
C ILE A 206 -2.11 16.64 8.61
N ILE A 207 -0.85 17.02 8.84
CA ILE A 207 -0.20 16.95 10.16
C ILE A 207 -1.00 17.74 11.20
N GLU A 208 -1.36 19.00 10.90
CA GLU A 208 -2.10 19.83 11.87
C GLU A 208 -3.51 19.29 12.13
N LYS A 209 -4.24 18.88 11.09
CA LYS A 209 -5.59 18.28 11.23
C LYS A 209 -5.56 16.97 12.02
N GLN A 210 -4.56 16.12 11.78
CA GLN A 210 -4.43 14.87 12.52
C GLN A 210 -4.03 15.13 13.97
N LYS A 211 -3.13 16.07 14.26
CA LYS A 211 -2.81 16.45 15.64
C LYS A 211 -4.06 16.92 16.40
N GLU A 212 -4.86 17.78 15.78
CA GLU A 212 -6.10 18.29 16.38
C GLU A 212 -7.11 17.16 16.61
N LYS A 213 -7.29 16.28 15.61
CA LYS A 213 -8.17 15.10 15.74
C LYS A 213 -7.72 14.18 16.87
N ILE A 214 -6.43 13.88 16.98
CA ILE A 214 -5.87 13.05 18.04
C ILE A 214 -6.12 13.71 19.39
N LYS A 215 -5.81 15.01 19.56
CA LYS A 215 -6.08 15.76 20.80
C LYS A 215 -7.55 15.70 21.21
N ASN A 216 -8.47 15.90 20.26
CA ASN A 216 -9.90 15.89 20.53
C ASN A 216 -10.42 14.50 20.91
N VAL A 217 -9.90 13.44 20.28
CA VAL A 217 -10.30 12.05 20.57
C VAL A 217 -9.72 11.58 21.91
N VAL A 218 -8.43 11.84 22.15
CA VAL A 218 -7.70 11.36 23.32
C VAL A 218 -8.05 12.17 24.57
N GLY A 219 -8.21 13.49 24.44
CA GLY A 219 -8.39 14.39 25.58
C GLY A 219 -7.22 14.28 26.55
N GLU A 220 -7.52 14.08 27.84
CA GLU A 220 -6.51 13.93 28.90
C GLU A 220 -6.10 12.47 29.16
N LYS A 221 -6.62 11.51 28.39
CA LYS A 221 -6.41 10.08 28.61
C LYS A 221 -5.05 9.61 28.10
N LYS A 222 -4.60 8.45 28.58
CA LYS A 222 -3.34 7.83 28.13
C LYS A 222 -3.55 7.02 26.85
N VAL A 223 -2.51 7.03 26.02
CA VAL A 223 -2.40 6.25 24.79
C VAL A 223 -1.23 5.28 24.93
N ILE A 224 -1.41 4.02 24.56
CA ILE A 224 -0.32 3.04 24.45
C ILE A 224 -0.03 2.78 22.98
N ALA A 225 1.24 2.61 22.63
CA ALA A 225 1.70 2.27 21.30
C ALA A 225 2.67 1.09 21.34
N ALA A 226 2.46 0.10 20.47
CA ALA A 226 3.49 -0.88 20.13
C ALA A 226 4.41 -0.30 19.05
N VAL A 227 5.70 -0.17 19.36
CA VAL A 227 6.71 0.34 18.43
C VAL A 227 7.40 -0.84 17.78
N SER A 228 7.31 -0.96 16.46
CA SER A 228 7.99 -2.02 15.69
C SER A 228 9.31 -1.57 15.06
N GLY A 229 9.57 -0.25 15.04
CA GLY A 229 10.71 0.35 14.32
C GLY A 229 10.49 0.53 12.82
N GLY A 230 9.44 -0.06 12.25
CA GLY A 230 9.06 0.14 10.85
C GLY A 230 8.54 1.56 10.57
N VAL A 231 8.57 1.97 9.29
CA VAL A 231 8.19 3.33 8.83
C VAL A 231 6.84 3.78 9.40
N ASP A 232 5.80 2.95 9.26
CA ASP A 232 4.43 3.36 9.60
C ASP A 232 4.27 3.53 11.11
N SER A 233 4.83 2.61 11.90
CA SER A 233 4.83 2.69 13.36
C SER A 233 5.60 3.93 13.83
N SER A 234 6.80 4.18 13.30
CA SER A 234 7.63 5.34 13.67
C SER A 234 6.96 6.67 13.32
N VAL A 235 6.35 6.78 12.13
CA VAL A 235 5.62 7.99 11.71
C VAL A 235 4.37 8.20 12.56
N ALA A 236 3.60 7.15 12.85
CA ALA A 236 2.41 7.24 13.68
C ALA A 236 2.73 7.63 15.13
N VAL A 237 3.79 7.05 15.71
CA VAL A 237 4.32 7.42 17.02
C VAL A 237 4.75 8.88 17.05
N ALA A 238 5.55 9.33 16.07
CA ALA A 238 6.04 10.70 16.03
C ALA A 238 4.90 11.72 15.88
N LEU A 239 3.91 11.44 15.03
CA LEU A 239 2.73 12.29 14.86
C LEU A 239 1.89 12.36 16.14
N THR A 240 1.65 11.20 16.77
CA THR A 240 0.87 11.10 18.02
C THR A 240 1.60 11.80 19.17
N TYR A 241 2.91 11.62 19.30
CA TYR A 241 3.71 12.28 20.32
C TYR A 241 3.69 13.80 20.16
N LYS A 242 3.79 14.33 18.93
CA LYS A 242 3.62 15.77 18.69
C LYS A 242 2.21 16.28 19.00
N ALA A 243 1.20 15.41 19.03
CA ALA A 243 -0.16 15.75 19.40
C ALA A 243 -0.40 15.75 20.92
N VAL A 244 0.04 14.71 21.64
CA VAL A 244 -0.34 14.48 23.05
C VAL A 244 0.85 14.36 24.02
N GLY A 245 2.08 14.46 23.51
CA GLY A 245 3.31 14.44 24.31
C GLY A 245 3.38 13.23 25.24
N LYS A 246 3.56 13.50 26.53
CA LYS A 246 3.76 12.49 27.60
C LYS A 246 2.54 11.58 27.85
N GLN A 247 1.39 11.84 27.24
CA GLN A 247 0.24 10.93 27.30
C GLN A 247 0.47 9.66 26.48
N LEU A 248 1.37 9.70 25.49
CA LEU A 248 1.76 8.56 24.69
C LEU A 248 2.83 7.72 25.42
N ASN A 249 2.52 6.45 25.63
CA ASN A 249 3.41 5.48 26.25
C ASN A 249 3.79 4.44 25.19
N CYS A 250 5.04 4.50 24.74
CA CYS A 250 5.58 3.62 23.71
C CYS A 250 6.20 2.38 24.35
N ILE A 251 5.83 1.19 23.87
CA ILE A 251 6.42 -0.09 24.25
C ILE A 251 7.12 -0.67 23.03
N PHE A 252 8.40 -1.00 23.18
CA PHE A 252 9.17 -1.74 22.19
C PHE A 252 9.56 -3.09 22.78
N ILE A 253 9.13 -4.17 22.15
CA ILE A 253 9.40 -5.53 22.59
C ILE A 253 10.52 -6.08 21.71
N ASP A 254 11.68 -6.32 22.30
CA ASP A 254 12.74 -7.06 21.63
C ASP A 254 12.42 -8.56 21.70
N THR A 255 12.14 -9.12 20.54
CA THR A 255 11.81 -10.53 20.35
C THR A 255 13.06 -11.40 20.21
N GLY A 256 14.25 -10.81 20.15
CA GLY A 256 15.49 -11.48 19.78
C GLY A 256 15.59 -11.80 18.27
N LEU A 257 14.55 -11.54 17.49
CA LEU A 257 14.45 -11.87 16.05
C LEU A 257 14.62 -10.62 15.16
N LEU A 258 15.11 -9.53 15.73
CA LEU A 258 15.34 -8.26 15.04
C LEU A 258 16.69 -8.24 14.33
N ARG A 259 16.93 -7.23 13.49
CA ARG A 259 18.26 -7.01 12.88
C ARG A 259 19.28 -6.63 13.96
N LYS A 260 20.56 -6.88 13.67
CA LYS A 260 21.66 -6.45 14.54
C LYS A 260 21.64 -4.93 14.70
N ASN A 261 21.84 -4.46 15.93
CA ASN A 261 21.84 -3.03 16.26
C ASN A 261 20.56 -2.29 15.82
N GLN A 262 19.43 -3.01 15.67
CA GLN A 262 18.12 -2.40 15.46
C GLN A 262 17.63 -1.80 16.78
N THR A 263 18.29 -0.74 17.22
CA THR A 263 17.93 0.02 18.41
C THR A 263 16.94 1.12 18.05
N ILE A 264 16.15 1.53 19.05
CA ILE A 264 15.20 2.65 18.97
C ILE A 264 15.91 4.01 18.85
N ALA A 265 17.21 4.04 18.51
CA ALA A 265 17.97 5.26 18.17
C ALA A 265 17.25 6.13 17.11
N LEU A 266 16.25 5.57 16.45
CA LEU A 266 15.38 6.19 15.46
C LEU A 266 14.32 7.15 16.06
N LEU A 267 14.08 7.15 17.39
CA LEU A 267 13.12 8.05 18.06
C LEU A 267 13.72 8.74 19.29
N GLU A 268 14.97 9.23 19.21
CA GLU A 268 15.76 9.73 20.37
C GLU A 268 15.01 10.73 21.29
N GLU A 269 14.06 11.50 20.76
CA GLU A 269 13.28 12.49 21.51
C GLU A 269 12.00 11.95 22.17
N ILE A 270 11.64 10.67 21.92
CA ILE A 270 10.40 10.05 22.40
C ILE A 270 10.73 8.97 23.43
N PRO A 271 10.21 9.05 24.66
CA PRO A 271 10.39 8.01 25.65
C PRO A 271 9.78 6.68 25.18
N VAL A 272 10.62 5.65 25.01
CA VAL A 272 10.20 4.30 24.66
C VAL A 272 10.63 3.33 25.76
N ASN A 273 9.67 2.56 26.27
CA ASN A 273 9.93 1.48 27.20
C ASN A 273 10.46 0.26 26.43
N TYR A 274 11.75 -0.04 26.60
CA TYR A 274 12.40 -1.19 26.00
C TYR A 274 12.19 -2.43 26.86
N VAL A 275 11.64 -3.49 26.27
CA VAL A 275 11.31 -4.73 26.97
C VAL A 275 11.97 -5.90 26.24
N ASP A 276 13.05 -6.43 26.81
CA ASP A 276 13.72 -7.62 26.30
C ASP A 276 12.94 -8.89 26.70
N LYS A 277 12.44 -9.62 25.69
CA LYS A 277 11.81 -10.94 25.84
C LYS A 277 12.44 -11.96 24.89
N SER A 278 13.63 -11.71 24.36
CA SER A 278 14.35 -12.58 23.42
C SER A 278 14.35 -14.06 23.84
N ASN A 279 14.74 -14.33 25.08
CA ASN A 279 14.75 -15.68 25.67
C ASN A 279 13.37 -16.36 25.63
N LEU A 280 12.28 -15.62 25.87
CA LEU A 280 10.92 -16.17 25.84
C LEU A 280 10.54 -16.59 24.42
N PHE A 281 10.77 -15.73 23.43
CA PHE A 281 10.47 -16.04 22.03
C PHE A 281 11.28 -17.23 21.52
N LEU A 282 12.60 -17.22 21.73
CA LEU A 282 13.48 -18.32 21.31
C LEU A 282 13.10 -19.64 21.98
N SER A 283 12.74 -19.62 23.28
CA SER A 283 12.31 -20.84 23.99
C SER A 283 11.03 -21.45 23.42
N ARG A 284 10.08 -20.63 22.96
CA ARG A 284 8.81 -21.09 22.36
C ARG A 284 8.95 -21.54 20.91
N LEU A 285 9.99 -21.09 20.21
CA LEU A 285 10.29 -21.49 18.83
C LEU A 285 11.14 -22.77 18.73
N LYS A 286 11.62 -23.29 19.86
CA LYS A 286 12.44 -24.49 19.91
C LYS A 286 11.72 -25.69 19.29
N GLY A 287 12.37 -26.37 18.35
CA GLY A 287 11.82 -27.52 17.63
C GLY A 287 10.76 -27.19 16.57
N ILE A 288 10.39 -25.93 16.39
CA ILE A 288 9.36 -25.51 15.42
C ILE A 288 10.00 -25.26 14.07
N THR A 289 9.51 -25.95 13.04
CA THR A 289 10.00 -25.83 11.67
C THR A 289 8.96 -25.31 10.70
N ASP A 290 7.67 -25.48 10.99
CA ASP A 290 6.58 -25.00 10.13
C ASP A 290 6.48 -23.45 10.15
N PRO A 291 6.55 -22.77 9.00
CA PRO A 291 6.51 -21.31 8.91
C PRO A 291 5.26 -20.67 9.52
N GLU A 292 4.10 -21.28 9.31
CA GLU A 292 2.81 -20.75 9.79
C GLU A 292 2.67 -20.95 11.30
N GLU A 293 3.19 -22.05 11.84
CA GLU A 293 3.30 -22.25 13.28
C GLU A 293 4.26 -21.25 13.93
N LYS A 294 5.43 -20.97 13.33
CA LYS A 294 6.34 -19.90 13.80
C LYS A 294 5.61 -18.55 13.87
N ARG A 295 4.90 -18.19 12.80
CA ARG A 295 4.13 -16.93 12.72
C ARG A 295 3.09 -16.82 13.84
N LYS A 296 2.32 -17.89 14.07
CA LYS A 296 1.32 -17.95 15.14
C LYS A 296 1.94 -17.83 16.52
N ILE A 297 3.03 -18.56 16.79
CA ILE A 297 3.73 -18.53 18.09
C ILE A 297 4.27 -17.12 18.37
N ILE A 298 4.92 -16.50 17.38
CA ILE A 298 5.47 -15.15 17.53
C ILE A 298 4.35 -14.13 17.74
N GLY A 299 3.28 -14.18 16.94
CA GLY A 299 2.13 -13.30 17.09
C GLY A 299 1.49 -13.40 18.48
N ASN A 300 1.16 -14.61 18.91
CA ASN A 300 0.53 -14.86 20.21
C ASN A 300 1.44 -14.42 21.38
N THR A 301 2.73 -14.74 21.31
CA THR A 301 3.70 -14.37 22.35
C THR A 301 3.87 -12.85 22.42
N PHE A 302 3.89 -12.16 21.27
CA PHE A 302 3.95 -10.71 21.22
C PHE A 302 2.74 -10.06 21.89
N ILE A 303 1.53 -10.57 21.60
CA ILE A 303 0.30 -10.07 22.21
C ILE A 303 0.32 -10.27 23.73
N GLU A 304 0.70 -11.46 24.20
CA GLU A 304 0.80 -11.78 25.63
C GLU A 304 1.76 -10.82 26.36
N VAL A 305 2.96 -10.62 25.81
CA VAL A 305 3.95 -9.70 26.37
C VAL A 305 3.42 -8.26 26.33
N PHE A 306 2.85 -7.83 25.21
CA PHE A 306 2.33 -6.48 25.07
C PHE A 306 1.22 -6.20 26.09
N GLU A 307 0.33 -7.15 26.34
CA GLU A 307 -0.69 -7.02 27.38
C GLU A 307 -0.11 -6.94 28.79
N GLU A 308 0.92 -7.76 29.09
CA GLU A 308 1.62 -7.72 30.36
C GLU A 308 2.20 -6.32 30.62
N GLU A 309 2.88 -5.75 29.62
CA GLU A 309 3.50 -4.43 29.71
C GLU A 309 2.47 -3.28 29.69
N ALA A 310 1.39 -3.41 28.91
CA ALA A 310 0.31 -2.43 28.88
C ALA A 310 -0.42 -2.33 30.23
N LYS A 311 -0.61 -3.46 30.93
CA LYS A 311 -1.19 -3.49 32.28
C LYS A 311 -0.32 -2.77 33.31
N LYS A 312 1.01 -2.84 33.19
CA LYS A 312 1.96 -2.13 34.07
C LYS A 312 1.86 -0.61 33.96
N ILE A 313 1.56 -0.09 32.76
CA ILE A 313 1.35 1.35 32.52
C ILE A 313 0.08 1.85 33.22
N GLY A 314 -0.98 1.05 33.18
CA GLY A 314 -2.27 1.31 33.83
C GLY A 314 -3.05 2.50 33.27
N ASN A 315 -4.39 2.43 33.33
CA ASN A 315 -5.31 3.50 32.94
C ASN A 315 -5.08 4.04 31.50
N ALA A 316 -4.81 3.15 30.55
CA ALA A 316 -4.86 3.48 29.14
C ALA A 316 -6.27 3.25 28.60
N ASP A 317 -6.79 4.23 27.87
CA ASP A 317 -8.08 4.13 27.18
C ASP A 317 -7.89 3.89 25.67
N PHE A 318 -6.69 4.17 25.16
CA PHE A 318 -6.42 4.18 23.73
C PHE A 318 -5.21 3.33 23.36
N LEU A 319 -5.34 2.64 22.22
CA LEU A 319 -4.26 1.95 21.53
C LEU A 319 -3.97 2.66 20.20
N MET A 320 -2.74 3.11 20.01
CA MET A 320 -2.29 3.71 18.77
C MET A 320 -1.80 2.62 17.80
N GLN A 321 -2.26 2.70 16.55
CA GLN A 321 -1.82 1.80 15.48
C GLN A 321 -1.39 2.59 14.25
N GLY A 322 -0.33 2.10 13.60
CA GLY A 322 0.18 2.65 12.34
C GLY A 322 -0.58 2.18 11.10
N THR A 323 -1.87 1.81 11.23
CA THR A 323 -2.70 1.33 10.12
C THR A 323 -2.74 2.35 8.99
N ILE A 324 -2.46 1.91 7.77
CA ILE A 324 -2.48 2.75 6.57
C ILE A 324 -3.67 2.41 5.67
N TYR A 325 -3.89 3.24 4.65
CA TYR A 325 -5.09 3.13 3.82
C TYR A 325 -5.23 1.82 3.07
N SER A 326 -4.11 1.23 2.61
CA SER A 326 -4.11 -0.10 1.97
C SER A 326 -4.65 -1.18 2.91
N ASP A 327 -4.33 -1.12 4.20
CA ASP A 327 -4.76 -2.11 5.20
C ASP A 327 -6.28 -2.05 5.42
N VAL A 328 -6.84 -0.83 5.41
CA VAL A 328 -8.28 -0.57 5.54
C VAL A 328 -9.04 -1.11 4.33
N VAL A 329 -8.49 -0.89 3.13
CA VAL A 329 -9.11 -1.37 1.89
C VAL A 329 -9.06 -2.90 1.86
N GLU A 330 -7.92 -3.52 2.15
CA GLU A 330 -7.79 -4.98 2.16
C GLU A 330 -8.70 -5.66 3.19
N SER A 331 -8.83 -5.09 4.39
CA SER A 331 -9.75 -5.60 5.43
C SER A 331 -11.24 -5.41 5.08
N GLY A 332 -11.61 -4.35 4.36
CA GLY A 332 -12.97 -4.12 3.88
C GLY A 332 -13.42 -5.07 2.74
N HIS A 333 -12.48 -5.53 1.92
CA HIS A 333 -12.72 -6.46 0.81
C HIS A 333 -12.89 -7.93 1.22
N ALA A 334 -12.70 -8.26 2.50
CA ALA A 334 -12.92 -9.61 3.04
C ALA A 334 -14.39 -10.10 2.92
N SER A 335 -15.30 -9.26 2.42
CA SER A 335 -16.73 -9.56 2.30
C SER A 335 -17.14 -10.26 0.99
N GLY A 336 -16.23 -10.73 0.12
CA GLY A 336 -16.76 -11.36 -1.11
C GLY A 336 -15.92 -12.20 -2.06
N ASN A 337 -14.57 -12.26 -2.04
CA ASN A 337 -13.79 -13.24 -2.84
C ASN A 337 -12.25 -13.15 -2.69
N ALA A 338 -11.72 -12.23 -1.88
CA ALA A 338 -10.29 -12.22 -1.59
C ALA A 338 -9.99 -13.30 -0.54
N SER A 339 -9.36 -14.39 -0.96
CA SER A 339 -8.76 -15.37 -0.06
C SER A 339 -7.94 -14.64 1.00
N THR A 340 -8.06 -15.09 2.25
CA THR A 340 -7.48 -14.55 3.49
C THR A 340 -5.94 -14.58 3.49
N ILE A 341 -5.31 -13.90 2.54
CA ILE A 341 -3.87 -13.95 2.26
C ILE A 341 -3.06 -12.99 3.16
N LYS A 342 -3.73 -12.09 3.90
CA LYS A 342 -3.08 -11.17 4.84
C LYS A 342 -3.81 -11.13 6.18
N SER A 343 -3.76 -12.23 6.92
CA SER A 343 -4.33 -12.30 8.28
C SER A 343 -3.52 -11.50 9.31
N HIS A 344 -2.26 -11.12 9.04
CA HIS A 344 -1.32 -10.74 10.11
C HIS A 344 -0.51 -9.43 9.91
N HIS A 345 -0.93 -8.53 9.03
CA HIS A 345 -0.37 -7.17 9.02
C HIS A 345 -1.37 -6.18 9.61
N ASN A 346 -0.93 -5.52 10.69
CA ASN A 346 -1.71 -4.67 11.56
C ASN A 346 -2.89 -5.39 12.24
N VAL A 347 -2.50 -6.26 13.18
CA VAL A 347 -3.25 -6.52 14.40
C VAL A 347 -4.58 -7.29 14.21
N GLY A 348 -4.55 -8.38 13.45
CA GLY A 348 -5.60 -9.40 13.42
C GLY A 348 -5.62 -10.34 14.64
N GLY A 349 -5.04 -9.93 15.78
CA GLY A 349 -4.84 -10.83 16.92
C GLY A 349 -4.98 -10.22 18.32
N LEU A 350 -5.33 -8.93 18.48
CA LEU A 350 -5.66 -8.47 19.83
C LEU A 350 -6.87 -9.27 20.31
N PRO A 351 -6.84 -9.85 21.51
CA PRO A 351 -8.00 -10.56 22.03
C PRO A 351 -9.18 -9.60 22.13
N GLU A 352 -10.39 -10.13 21.95
CA GLU A 352 -11.66 -9.38 22.05
C GLU A 352 -11.84 -8.56 23.35
N LYS A 353 -10.94 -8.76 24.33
CA LYS A 353 -11.02 -8.27 25.71
C LYS A 353 -10.13 -7.06 26.04
N MET A 354 -9.39 -6.49 25.10
CA MET A 354 -8.75 -5.20 25.37
C MET A 354 -9.80 -4.08 25.24
N ASN A 355 -10.26 -3.56 26.39
CA ASN A 355 -11.16 -2.40 26.49
C ASN A 355 -10.48 -1.07 26.06
N LEU A 356 -9.73 -1.07 24.96
CA LEU A 356 -9.00 0.07 24.40
C LEU A 356 -9.68 0.54 23.12
N LYS A 357 -9.78 1.87 22.96
CA LYS A 357 -10.24 2.51 21.72
C LYS A 357 -9.06 2.72 20.77
N LEU A 358 -9.28 2.57 19.48
CA LEU A 358 -8.20 2.72 18.49
C LEU A 358 -7.94 4.19 18.14
N VAL A 359 -6.67 4.53 17.98
CA VAL A 359 -6.18 5.79 17.40
C VAL A 359 -5.29 5.45 16.22
N GLU A 360 -5.80 5.68 15.00
CA GLU A 360 -5.12 5.32 13.76
C GLU A 360 -4.82 6.59 12.94
N PRO A 361 -3.74 7.31 13.26
CA PRO A 361 -3.47 8.62 12.67
C PRO A 361 -3.12 8.56 11.17
N LEU A 362 -2.70 7.39 10.67
CA LEU A 362 -2.30 7.18 9.28
C LEU A 362 -3.37 6.47 8.44
N ARG A 363 -4.55 6.20 9.01
CA ARG A 363 -5.61 5.37 8.42
C ARG A 363 -5.99 5.76 6.99
N TYR A 364 -5.88 7.04 6.65
CA TYR A 364 -6.25 7.59 5.35
C TYR A 364 -5.06 7.91 4.45
N LEU A 365 -3.85 7.44 4.75
CA LEU A 365 -2.65 7.75 3.98
C LEU A 365 -2.11 6.51 3.25
N PHE A 366 -1.63 6.71 2.03
CA PHE A 366 -0.85 5.71 1.30
C PHE A 366 0.60 5.65 1.82
N LYS A 367 1.32 4.58 1.47
CA LYS A 367 2.69 4.33 1.95
C LYS A 367 3.68 5.44 1.59
N ASP A 368 3.57 5.99 0.39
CA ASP A 368 4.35 7.14 -0.07
C ASP A 368 3.97 8.44 0.66
N GLU A 369 2.68 8.67 0.91
CA GLU A 369 2.21 9.78 1.74
C GLU A 369 2.75 9.68 3.18
N VAL A 370 2.80 8.48 3.77
CA VAL A 370 3.38 8.24 5.10
C VAL A 370 4.87 8.58 5.13
N ARG A 371 5.62 8.23 4.08
CA ARG A 371 7.04 8.61 3.96
C ARG A 371 7.23 10.12 3.87
N LEU A 372 6.44 10.80 3.04
CA LEU A 372 6.47 12.26 2.92
C LEU A 372 6.09 12.95 4.24
N LEU A 373 5.08 12.44 4.94
CA LEU A 373 4.67 12.93 6.25
C LEU A 373 5.75 12.72 7.31
N GLY A 374 6.43 11.56 7.30
CA GLY A 374 7.59 11.31 8.16
C GLY A 374 8.72 12.32 7.96
N LYS A 375 9.02 12.66 6.69
CA LYS A 375 10.01 13.68 6.34
C LYS A 375 9.62 15.06 6.85
N GLU A 376 8.36 15.46 6.66
CA GLU A 376 7.84 16.76 7.10
C GLU A 376 7.80 16.86 8.64
N ILE A 377 7.62 15.74 9.34
CA ILE A 377 7.70 15.67 10.80
C ILE A 377 9.16 15.73 11.31
N GLY A 378 10.15 15.52 10.45
CA GLY A 378 11.58 15.58 10.80
C GLY A 378 12.19 14.25 11.18
N LEU A 379 11.60 13.11 10.78
CA LEU A 379 12.25 11.81 10.91
C LEU A 379 13.45 11.70 9.95
N SER A 380 14.47 10.95 10.34
CA SER A 380 15.65 10.75 9.50
C SER A 380 15.31 9.95 8.23
N ASN A 381 16.07 10.18 7.16
CA ASN A 381 15.90 9.43 5.92
C ASN A 381 16.10 7.92 6.13
N GLU A 382 16.97 7.53 7.07
CA GLU A 382 17.20 6.13 7.42
C GLU A 382 15.91 5.43 7.88
N ILE A 383 15.04 6.11 8.63
CA ILE A 383 13.74 5.55 9.06
C ILE A 383 12.78 5.45 7.89
N ILE A 384 12.72 6.51 7.08
CA ILE A 384 11.68 6.72 6.06
C ILE A 384 11.88 5.75 4.88
N PHE A 385 13.14 5.56 4.48
CA PHE A 385 13.51 4.76 3.34
C PHE A 385 14.01 3.37 3.69
N GLN A 386 13.91 2.96 4.96
CA GLN A 386 14.23 1.59 5.35
C GLN A 386 13.41 0.59 4.54
N HIS A 387 14.06 -0.49 4.11
CA HIS A 387 13.41 -1.63 3.49
C HIS A 387 12.41 -2.28 4.44
N PRO A 388 11.28 -2.78 3.93
CA PRO A 388 10.32 -3.54 4.73
C PRO A 388 10.99 -4.68 5.52
N PHE A 389 10.56 -4.84 6.77
CA PHE A 389 10.98 -5.92 7.66
C PHE A 389 9.74 -6.66 8.18
N PRO A 390 9.68 -7.99 8.06
CA PRO A 390 8.50 -8.77 8.43
C PRO A 390 8.28 -8.75 9.95
N GLY A 391 7.02 -8.84 10.38
CA GLY A 391 6.66 -8.90 11.81
C GLY A 391 7.31 -10.06 12.58
N PRO A 392 7.33 -11.29 12.03
CA PRO A 392 8.10 -12.41 12.58
C PRO A 392 9.63 -12.22 12.58
N GLY A 393 10.13 -11.15 11.95
CA GLY A 393 11.54 -10.82 11.86
C GLY A 393 12.37 -11.90 11.18
N LEU A 394 13.52 -12.21 11.76
CA LEU A 394 14.46 -13.20 11.23
C LEU A 394 13.95 -14.65 11.31
N ALA A 395 12.86 -14.93 12.03
CA ALA A 395 12.34 -16.31 12.14
C ALA A 395 11.85 -16.89 10.80
N VAL A 396 11.36 -16.04 9.89
CA VAL A 396 10.97 -16.43 8.51
C VAL A 396 12.13 -16.34 7.51
N ARG A 397 13.34 -16.03 8.00
CA ARG A 397 14.59 -15.99 7.22
C ARG A 397 15.61 -17.01 7.71
N VAL A 398 15.33 -17.70 8.82
CA VAL A 398 16.03 -18.92 9.23
C VAL A 398 15.15 -20.09 8.84
N ILE A 399 15.54 -20.82 7.79
CA ILE A 399 14.75 -21.93 7.27
C ILE A 399 14.84 -23.12 8.23
N GLY A 400 13.70 -23.68 8.60
CA GLY A 400 13.60 -24.73 9.64
C GLY A 400 13.70 -24.18 11.07
N GLU A 401 14.30 -24.92 12.00
CA GLU A 401 14.33 -24.53 13.42
C GLU A 401 15.09 -23.21 13.65
N VAL A 402 14.52 -22.35 14.52
CA VAL A 402 15.08 -21.05 14.91
C VAL A 402 15.75 -21.17 16.27
N ASP A 403 17.06 -20.93 16.31
CA ASP A 403 17.87 -20.95 17.53
C ASP A 403 18.76 -19.68 17.63
N GLU A 404 19.31 -19.44 18.81
CA GLU A 404 20.12 -18.24 19.09
C GLU A 404 21.38 -18.14 18.20
N GLU A 405 22.02 -19.27 17.91
CA GLU A 405 23.24 -19.32 17.07
C GLU A 405 22.91 -18.90 15.64
N ARG A 406 21.88 -19.48 15.04
CA ARG A 406 21.44 -19.19 13.67
C ARG A 406 20.95 -17.76 13.53
N VAL A 407 20.20 -17.26 14.51
CA VAL A 407 19.73 -15.88 14.52
C VAL A 407 20.92 -14.92 14.59
N ARG A 408 21.89 -15.17 15.46
CA ARG A 408 23.11 -14.35 15.54
C ARG A 408 23.91 -14.36 14.24
N ILE A 409 24.11 -15.54 13.64
CA ILE A 409 24.79 -15.67 12.34
C ILE A 409 24.06 -14.83 11.30
N LEU A 410 22.73 -14.96 11.20
CA LEU A 410 21.95 -14.23 10.22
C LEU A 410 21.96 -12.71 10.46
N GLN A 411 21.96 -12.27 11.73
CA GLN A 411 22.11 -10.87 12.12
C GLN A 411 23.43 -10.27 11.63
N GLU A 412 24.54 -11.00 11.78
CA GLU A 412 25.86 -10.57 11.28
C GLU A 412 25.90 -10.51 9.75
N ILE A 413 25.30 -11.49 9.06
CA ILE A 413 25.19 -11.49 7.60
C ILE A 413 24.36 -10.30 7.10
N ASP A 414 23.17 -10.07 7.67
CA ASP A 414 22.25 -9.02 7.22
C ASP A 414 22.88 -7.63 7.43
N GLU A 415 23.58 -7.40 8.55
CA GLU A 415 24.32 -6.15 8.81
C GLU A 415 25.38 -5.90 7.74
N ILE A 416 26.21 -6.91 7.42
CA ILE A 416 27.20 -6.82 6.35
C ILE A 416 26.52 -6.54 5.01
N TYR A 417 25.48 -7.30 4.67
CA TYR A 417 24.80 -7.21 3.39
C TYR A 417 24.23 -5.81 3.14
N ILE A 418 23.50 -5.27 4.12
CA ILE A 418 22.88 -3.96 4.03
C ILE A 418 23.93 -2.83 4.03
N ASN A 419 24.96 -2.90 4.87
CA ASN A 419 26.00 -1.86 4.93
C ASN A 419 26.84 -1.83 3.63
N THR A 420 27.23 -2.99 3.11
CA THR A 420 27.91 -3.05 1.80
C THR A 420 27.01 -2.53 0.69
N MET A 421 25.70 -2.80 0.73
CA MET A 421 24.75 -2.31 -0.28
C MET A 421 24.62 -0.78 -0.26
N LYS A 422 24.64 -0.17 0.92
CA LYS A 422 24.68 1.29 1.09
C LYS A 422 25.97 1.89 0.51
N ASN A 423 27.12 1.27 0.77
CA ASN A 423 28.41 1.73 0.23
C ASN A 423 28.49 1.70 -1.31
N TYR A 424 27.64 0.90 -1.95
CA TYR A 424 27.53 0.80 -3.41
C TYR A 424 26.43 1.69 -3.99
N ASP A 425 25.76 2.53 -3.19
CA ASP A 425 24.62 3.36 -3.60
C ASP A 425 23.50 2.53 -4.27
N LEU A 426 23.28 1.31 -3.78
CA LEU A 426 22.27 0.38 -4.29
C LEU A 426 21.01 0.33 -3.42
N TYR A 427 21.12 0.69 -2.15
CA TYR A 427 20.05 0.52 -1.15
C TYR A 427 18.72 1.17 -1.59
N ASP A 428 18.76 2.44 -2.01
CA ASP A 428 17.57 3.19 -2.42
C ASP A 428 17.01 2.79 -3.79
N LYS A 429 17.77 2.00 -4.56
CA LYS A 429 17.36 1.48 -5.88
C LYS A 429 16.63 0.15 -5.78
N ILE A 430 16.74 -0.51 -4.63
CA ILE A 430 16.15 -1.82 -4.34
C ILE A 430 14.93 -1.60 -3.44
N TRP A 431 13.85 -2.32 -3.71
CA TRP A 431 12.63 -2.19 -2.91
C TRP A 431 12.76 -2.91 -1.56
N GLN A 432 13.35 -4.11 -1.58
CA GLN A 432 13.68 -4.87 -0.37
C GLN A 432 14.88 -5.77 -0.63
N ALA A 433 15.81 -5.81 0.33
CA ALA A 433 16.94 -6.73 0.36
C ALA A 433 17.10 -7.37 1.74
N PHE A 434 17.51 -8.64 1.76
CA PHE A 434 17.79 -9.40 2.98
C PHE A 434 18.59 -10.68 2.71
N ALA A 435 19.07 -11.30 3.77
CA ALA A 435 19.67 -12.63 3.75
C ALA A 435 18.73 -13.70 4.34
N VAL A 436 18.90 -14.95 3.91
CA VAL A 436 18.21 -16.15 4.40
C VAL A 436 19.25 -17.20 4.75
N LEU A 437 19.15 -17.80 5.93
CA LEU A 437 20.03 -18.88 6.38
C LEU A 437 19.37 -20.24 6.13
N LEU A 438 20.05 -21.12 5.39
CA LEU A 438 19.54 -22.44 5.04
C LEU A 438 20.01 -23.50 6.05
N PRO A 439 19.18 -24.51 6.39
CA PRO A 439 19.52 -25.60 7.29
C PRO A 439 20.41 -26.65 6.60
N ILE A 440 21.24 -26.22 5.64
CA ILE A 440 22.15 -27.06 4.87
C ILE A 440 23.56 -26.60 5.16
N ARG A 441 24.42 -27.55 5.50
CA ARG A 441 25.86 -27.32 5.69
C ARG A 441 26.65 -27.86 4.50
N THR A 442 27.69 -27.13 4.11
CA THR A 442 28.53 -27.46 2.96
C THR A 442 30.00 -27.39 3.32
N VAL A 443 30.81 -28.19 2.62
CA VAL A 443 32.26 -28.19 2.77
C VAL A 443 32.83 -26.90 2.19
N GLY A 444 33.75 -26.29 2.93
CA GLY A 444 34.56 -25.15 2.50
C GLY A 444 36.03 -25.38 2.79
N VAL A 445 36.86 -24.48 2.28
CA VAL A 445 38.29 -24.42 2.58
C VAL A 445 38.59 -23.01 3.08
N MET A 446 39.07 -22.90 4.31
CA MET A 446 39.42 -21.64 4.96
C MET A 446 40.71 -21.83 5.75
N GLY A 447 41.70 -20.96 5.55
CA GLY A 447 43.00 -21.06 6.23
C GLY A 447 43.69 -22.42 6.05
N ASP A 448 43.68 -22.95 4.83
CA ASP A 448 44.21 -24.28 4.44
C ASP A 448 43.54 -25.49 5.12
N GLY A 449 42.51 -25.28 5.95
CA GLY A 449 41.73 -26.31 6.63
C GLY A 449 40.36 -26.57 5.98
N ARG A 450 39.86 -27.81 6.13
CA ARG A 450 38.48 -28.16 5.76
C ARG A 450 37.51 -27.61 6.79
N THR A 451 36.53 -26.83 6.36
CA THR A 451 35.45 -26.32 7.21
C THR A 451 34.09 -26.88 6.78
N TYR A 452 33.11 -26.83 7.69
CA TYR A 452 31.74 -27.25 7.42
C TYR A 452 30.76 -26.23 8.02
N GLY A 453 30.17 -25.41 7.15
CA GLY A 453 29.35 -24.25 7.53
C GLY A 453 28.09 -24.14 6.70
N TYR A 454 27.17 -23.28 7.13
CA TYR A 454 25.88 -23.03 6.50
C TYR A 454 25.98 -22.39 5.12
N VAL A 455 24.89 -22.50 4.37
CA VAL A 455 24.65 -21.75 3.14
C VAL A 455 23.76 -20.55 3.46
N CYS A 456 24.17 -19.37 2.99
CA CYS A 456 23.38 -18.15 3.02
C CYS A 456 22.85 -17.84 1.63
N ALA A 457 21.56 -17.55 1.51
CA ALA A 457 20.94 -17.02 0.30
C ALA A 457 20.71 -15.53 0.43
N LEU A 458 21.24 -14.74 -0.49
CA LEU A 458 21.00 -13.31 -0.62
C LEU A 458 19.80 -13.07 -1.52
N ARG A 459 18.95 -12.11 -1.15
CA ARG A 459 17.74 -11.76 -1.88
C ARG A 459 17.63 -10.25 -2.02
N ALA A 460 17.40 -9.78 -3.25
CA ALA A 460 17.01 -8.39 -3.52
C ALA A 460 15.95 -8.33 -4.63
N VAL A 461 14.94 -7.49 -4.44
CA VAL A 461 13.82 -7.34 -5.38
C VAL A 461 13.49 -5.88 -5.69
N THR A 462 12.94 -5.65 -6.88
CA THR A 462 12.27 -4.41 -7.26
C THR A 462 10.78 -4.65 -7.40
N SER A 463 9.98 -3.75 -6.82
CA SER A 463 8.53 -3.82 -6.85
C SER A 463 7.92 -2.43 -6.72
N PHE A 464 6.69 -2.25 -7.22
CA PHE A 464 5.91 -1.03 -7.01
C PHE A 464 4.97 -1.14 -5.79
N ASP A 465 4.40 -2.32 -5.55
CA ASP A 465 3.32 -2.56 -4.57
C ASP A 465 3.50 -3.83 -3.71
N GLY A 466 4.56 -4.60 -3.94
CA GLY A 466 4.83 -5.88 -3.27
C GLY A 466 3.96 -7.05 -3.77
N MET A 467 3.01 -6.83 -4.68
CA MET A 467 2.16 -7.88 -5.25
C MET A 467 2.88 -8.63 -6.36
N THR A 468 3.57 -7.92 -7.24
CA THR A 468 4.54 -8.47 -8.19
C THR A 468 5.93 -7.93 -7.89
N ALA A 469 6.96 -8.75 -8.06
CA ALA A 469 8.32 -8.32 -7.77
C ALA A 469 9.32 -9.03 -8.69
N ASP A 470 10.18 -8.24 -9.31
CA ASP A 470 11.27 -8.77 -10.11
C ASP A 470 12.54 -8.90 -9.28
N VAL A 471 13.34 -9.92 -9.56
CA VAL A 471 14.68 -10.03 -8.97
C VAL A 471 15.53 -8.83 -9.37
N PHE A 472 16.25 -8.24 -8.42
CA PHE A 472 17.19 -7.20 -8.76
C PHE A 472 18.52 -7.80 -9.28
N PRO A 473 19.11 -7.33 -10.40
CA PRO A 473 18.59 -6.42 -11.41
C PRO A 473 17.96 -7.22 -12.57
N PHE A 474 16.67 -7.00 -12.87
CA PHE A 474 15.98 -7.67 -13.98
C PHE A 474 16.10 -6.92 -15.31
N GLU A 475 15.82 -5.60 -15.33
CA GLU A 475 15.71 -4.82 -16.57
C GLU A 475 16.89 -3.85 -16.86
N ASN A 476 17.71 -3.52 -15.85
CA ASN A 476 18.75 -2.50 -15.97
C ASN A 476 20.09 -3.04 -16.51
N LYS A 477 20.09 -3.53 -17.76
CA LYS A 477 21.27 -4.14 -18.41
C LYS A 477 22.45 -3.21 -18.71
N SER A 478 22.35 -1.90 -18.49
CA SER A 478 23.38 -0.96 -18.99
C SER A 478 24.34 -0.38 -17.95
N GLN A 479 23.99 -0.27 -16.65
CA GLN A 479 24.95 0.21 -15.62
C GLN A 479 24.79 -0.44 -14.24
N HIS A 480 23.57 -0.53 -13.70
CA HIS A 480 23.37 -1.12 -12.37
C HIS A 480 23.67 -2.62 -12.30
N SER A 481 23.55 -3.35 -13.42
CA SER A 481 23.84 -4.79 -13.44
C SER A 481 25.30 -5.10 -13.12
N LEU A 482 26.26 -4.37 -13.73
CA LEU A 482 27.68 -4.60 -13.49
C LEU A 482 28.07 -4.23 -12.05
N ILE A 483 27.59 -3.09 -11.56
CA ILE A 483 27.80 -2.65 -10.17
C ILE A 483 27.23 -3.68 -9.19
N PHE A 484 26.04 -4.22 -9.48
CA PHE A 484 25.42 -5.23 -8.63
C PHE A 484 26.19 -6.56 -8.63
N TRP A 485 26.73 -6.98 -9.77
CA TRP A 485 27.57 -8.17 -9.82
C TRP A 485 28.86 -8.01 -9.02
N ASP A 486 29.52 -6.85 -9.12
CA ASP A 486 30.69 -6.52 -8.30
C ASP A 486 30.32 -6.50 -6.80
N PHE A 487 29.20 -5.88 -6.46
CA PHE A 487 28.63 -5.90 -5.12
C PHE A 487 28.41 -7.33 -4.60
N LEU A 488 27.79 -8.21 -5.39
CA LEU A 488 27.53 -9.61 -4.98
C LEU A 488 28.82 -10.37 -4.71
N GLN A 489 29.85 -10.21 -5.56
CA GLN A 489 31.15 -10.85 -5.35
C GLN A 489 31.85 -10.33 -4.10
N ASN A 490 31.84 -9.02 -3.90
CA ASN A 490 32.46 -8.37 -2.76
C ASN A 490 31.76 -8.77 -1.46
N VAL A 491 30.43 -8.63 -1.39
CA VAL A 491 29.66 -8.93 -0.18
C VAL A 491 29.70 -10.42 0.17
N SER A 492 29.71 -11.30 -0.82
CA SER A 492 29.94 -12.73 -0.62
C SER A 492 31.30 -12.99 0.06
N SER A 493 32.34 -12.31 -0.42
CA SER A 493 33.70 -12.44 0.15
C SER A 493 33.76 -11.89 1.57
N ILE A 494 33.14 -10.75 1.84
CA ILE A 494 33.08 -10.16 3.19
C ILE A 494 32.33 -11.09 4.16
N ILE A 495 31.18 -11.63 3.76
CA ILE A 495 30.39 -12.56 4.60
C ILE A 495 31.23 -13.78 4.97
N VAL A 496 31.82 -14.47 3.98
CA VAL A 496 32.59 -15.71 4.20
C VAL A 496 33.83 -15.46 5.06
N ASN A 497 34.47 -14.29 4.95
CA ASN A 497 35.66 -13.96 5.73
C ASN A 497 35.38 -13.49 7.16
N ASN A 498 34.20 -12.92 7.44
CA ASN A 498 33.90 -12.28 8.73
C ASN A 498 32.86 -13.02 9.57
N VAL A 499 31.99 -13.82 8.96
CA VAL A 499 30.93 -14.55 9.68
C VAL A 499 31.33 -16.00 9.88
N SER A 500 31.63 -16.35 11.14
CA SER A 500 31.97 -17.73 11.49
C SER A 500 30.76 -18.65 11.28
N GLY A 501 31.00 -19.80 10.63
CA GLY A 501 29.95 -20.80 10.40
C GLY A 501 29.23 -20.66 9.05
N VAL A 502 29.62 -19.74 8.17
CA VAL A 502 29.08 -19.61 6.81
C VAL A 502 30.15 -19.93 5.78
N ASN A 503 29.90 -20.91 4.92
CA ASN A 503 30.88 -21.37 3.94
C ASN A 503 30.53 -21.05 2.50
N ARG A 504 29.28 -20.69 2.25
CA ARG A 504 28.75 -20.55 0.89
C ARG A 504 27.67 -19.50 0.87
N VAL A 505 27.72 -18.66 -0.16
CA VAL A 505 26.72 -17.63 -0.43
C VAL A 505 26.12 -17.92 -1.81
N VAL A 506 24.80 -17.83 -1.92
CA VAL A 506 24.04 -17.94 -3.17
C VAL A 506 23.14 -16.73 -3.34
N TYR A 507 22.61 -16.51 -4.54
CA TYR A 507 21.69 -15.42 -4.84
C TYR A 507 20.39 -15.95 -5.47
N ASP A 508 19.24 -15.47 -5.00
CA ASP A 508 17.93 -15.90 -5.49
C ASP A 508 17.53 -15.13 -6.76
N LEU A 509 17.43 -15.86 -7.87
CA LEU A 509 17.10 -15.36 -9.20
C LEU A 509 15.62 -15.50 -9.58
N THR A 510 14.75 -15.84 -8.63
CA THR A 510 13.33 -16.11 -8.91
C THR A 510 12.48 -14.84 -8.72
N SER A 511 11.66 -14.47 -9.71
CA SER A 511 10.68 -13.39 -9.57
C SER A 511 9.40 -13.86 -8.87
N LYS A 512 8.59 -12.91 -8.40
CA LYS A 512 7.22 -13.12 -7.92
C LYS A 512 6.24 -12.63 -8.98
N PRO A 513 5.44 -13.53 -9.60
CA PRO A 513 5.43 -15.01 -9.50
C PRO A 513 6.59 -15.70 -10.27
N PRO A 514 6.89 -17.00 -10.01
CA PRO A 514 6.14 -17.96 -9.19
C PRO A 514 6.49 -17.98 -7.70
N ALA A 515 7.61 -17.37 -7.28
CA ALA A 515 8.01 -17.35 -5.88
C ALA A 515 7.27 -16.26 -5.07
N THR A 516 7.46 -16.26 -3.76
CA THR A 516 7.17 -15.12 -2.88
C THR A 516 8.43 -14.25 -2.70
N ILE A 517 8.30 -13.10 -2.03
CA ILE A 517 9.48 -12.26 -1.72
C ILE A 517 10.29 -12.93 -0.61
N GLU A 518 9.66 -13.14 0.56
CA GLU A 518 10.23 -13.93 1.66
C GLU A 518 10.20 -15.44 1.31
N TRP A 519 11.10 -16.21 1.93
CA TRP A 519 11.20 -17.66 1.69
C TRP A 519 10.25 -18.49 2.57
N GLU A 520 9.69 -17.89 3.63
CA GLU A 520 8.72 -18.49 4.57
C GLU A 520 7.58 -17.55 4.96
#